data_AF-A0A1W0W386-F1
#
_entry.id   AF-A0A1W0W386-F1
#
_cell.length_a   1.000
_cell.length_b   1.000
_cell.length_c   1.000
_cell.angle_alpha   90.00
_cell.angle_beta   90.00
_cell.angle_gamma   90.00
#
_symmetry.space_group_name_H-M   'P 1'
#
loop_
_entity.id
_entity.type
_entity.pdbx_description
1 polymer ?
#
loop_
_entity_poly.entity_id
_entity_poly.type
_entity_poly.pdbx_seq_one_letter_code
_entity_poly.pdbx_strand_id
1 'polypeptide(L)'
;MGLEDSRLSPRRGGGGGYDGLGSPVAYRVGPLDYTPAKYCYCQLKACRWISWSKKSPGRRYCRCQRSGFVQTVAECAYFVWVDDEPTEWYLELIGDLRDEVWRMRKQVMEQGVDVGYVSAMEHVQQLQKVNEFLQNELMKKESELKAKVKALQMKDKEIEEGKSKKCSTEYFRLLCLFFMGMVVAMVCNGKIG
;
A
#
# COMPACT_ATOMS: atom_id res chain seq x y z
N MET A 1 -21.70 56.34 -15.51
CA MET A 1 -22.67 56.39 -14.38
C MET A 1 -24.06 56.25 -14.97
N GLY A 2 -24.96 55.34 -14.62
CA GLY A 2 -24.99 54.09 -13.87
C GLY A 2 -26.11 53.25 -14.54
N LEU A 3 -25.92 51.95 -14.74
CA LEU A 3 -26.37 50.87 -13.84
C LEU A 3 -27.90 50.70 -13.74
N GLU A 4 -28.33 49.53 -14.24
CA GLU A 4 -29.41 48.66 -13.71
C GLU A 4 -30.86 49.18 -13.91
N ASP A 5 -31.85 48.36 -14.26
CA ASP A 5 -32.12 47.07 -13.64
C ASP A 5 -32.80 46.08 -14.60
N SER A 6 -32.24 44.88 -14.61
CA SER A 6 -32.67 43.75 -15.39
C SER A 6 -33.81 43.08 -14.65
N ARG A 7 -35.00 42.99 -15.27
CA ARG A 7 -36.06 42.11 -14.78
C ARG A 7 -35.58 40.67 -14.85
N LEU A 8 -34.96 40.22 -13.76
CA LEU A 8 -34.61 38.84 -13.47
C LEU A 8 -35.87 37.99 -13.53
N SER A 9 -36.05 37.30 -14.66
CA SER A 9 -36.91 36.12 -14.71
C SER A 9 -36.20 34.97 -13.97
N PRO A 10 -36.91 34.10 -13.25
CA PRO A 10 -36.29 33.13 -12.35
C PRO A 10 -35.36 32.19 -13.11
N ARG A 11 -34.14 32.08 -12.60
CA ARG A 11 -33.05 31.24 -13.10
C ARG A 11 -33.56 29.82 -13.38
N ARG A 12 -33.50 29.40 -14.65
CA ARG A 12 -33.58 27.98 -15.04
C ARG A 12 -32.34 27.28 -14.51
N GLY A 13 -32.45 26.71 -13.31
CA GLY A 13 -31.46 25.84 -12.70
C GLY A 13 -32.16 24.62 -12.13
N GLY A 14 -32.73 23.77 -13.00
CA GLY A 14 -33.39 22.53 -12.62
C GLY A 14 -32.39 21.43 -12.20
N GLY A 15 -31.40 21.76 -11.37
CA GLY A 15 -30.58 20.81 -10.63
C GLY A 15 -31.22 20.54 -9.26
N GLY A 16 -32.52 20.26 -9.24
CA GLY A 16 -33.26 20.05 -8.01
C GLY A 16 -33.03 18.66 -7.43
N GLY A 17 -32.13 18.55 -6.45
CA GLY A 17 -32.10 17.41 -5.53
C GLY A 17 -31.02 16.36 -5.78
N TYR A 18 -29.81 16.77 -6.17
CA TYR A 18 -28.65 15.94 -5.88
C TYR A 18 -28.28 16.16 -4.40
N ASP A 19 -28.30 15.11 -3.61
CA ASP A 19 -27.87 15.10 -2.20
C ASP A 19 -26.36 14.87 -2.03
N GLY A 20 -25.65 14.64 -3.15
CA GLY A 20 -24.21 14.37 -3.15
C GLY A 20 -23.83 12.97 -2.69
N LEU A 21 -24.81 12.10 -2.38
CA LEU A 21 -24.57 10.74 -1.85
C LEU A 21 -24.33 9.70 -2.95
N GLY A 22 -24.37 10.12 -4.22
CA GLY A 22 -24.17 9.26 -5.38
C GLY A 22 -25.29 8.23 -5.56
N SER A 23 -25.08 7.29 -6.48
CA SER A 23 -26.07 6.23 -6.74
C SER A 23 -26.12 5.23 -5.58
N PRO A 24 -27.28 4.97 -4.94
CA PRO A 24 -27.42 3.98 -3.88
C PRO A 24 -27.15 2.55 -4.36
N VAL A 25 -27.30 2.29 -5.67
CA VAL A 25 -27.01 0.98 -6.28
C VAL A 25 -26.14 1.16 -7.53
N ALA A 26 -25.36 0.13 -7.85
CA ALA A 26 -24.56 0.12 -9.08
C ALA A 26 -25.46 0.02 -10.32
N TYR A 27 -25.04 0.66 -11.40
CA TYR A 27 -25.72 0.55 -12.69
C TYR A 27 -25.45 -0.84 -13.27
N ARG A 28 -26.52 -1.58 -13.60
CA ARG A 28 -26.43 -2.87 -14.29
C ARG A 28 -26.22 -2.73 -15.80
N VAL A 29 -26.73 -1.64 -16.37
CA VAL A 29 -26.62 -1.29 -17.79
C VAL A 29 -25.88 0.03 -17.88
N GLY A 30 -24.82 0.09 -18.68
CA GLY A 30 -24.06 1.32 -18.87
C GLY A 30 -24.92 2.43 -19.48
N PRO A 31 -24.58 3.72 -19.26
CA PRO A 31 -25.41 4.84 -19.72
C PRO A 31 -25.66 4.85 -21.23
N LEU A 32 -24.79 4.22 -22.03
CA LEU A 32 -24.89 4.14 -23.49
C LEU A 32 -25.25 2.76 -24.01
N ASP A 33 -25.43 1.74 -23.16
CA ASP A 33 -25.59 0.34 -23.60
C ASP A 33 -27.05 -0.08 -23.81
N TYR A 34 -28.00 0.81 -23.55
CA TYR A 34 -29.41 0.52 -23.69
C TYR A 34 -29.88 0.45 -25.15
N THR A 35 -30.97 -0.29 -25.37
CA THR A 35 -31.71 -0.36 -26.65
C THR A 35 -33.19 -0.02 -26.43
N PRO A 36 -33.90 0.52 -27.45
CA PRO A 36 -33.37 1.16 -28.65
C PRO A 36 -32.64 2.48 -28.32
N ALA A 37 -31.77 2.94 -29.21
CA ALA A 37 -31.02 4.19 -29.01
C ALA A 37 -31.94 5.42 -29.09
N LYS A 38 -31.78 6.38 -28.15
CA LYS A 38 -32.40 7.70 -28.21
C LYS A 38 -31.33 8.74 -28.51
N TYR A 39 -31.55 9.59 -29.49
CA TYR A 39 -30.60 10.62 -29.91
C TYR A 39 -31.00 11.99 -29.36
N CYS A 40 -30.01 12.75 -28.90
CA CYS A 40 -30.21 14.14 -28.47
C CYS A 40 -30.22 15.10 -29.66
N TYR A 41 -30.42 16.40 -29.40
CA TYR A 41 -30.37 17.44 -30.45
C TYR A 41 -29.00 17.56 -31.14
N CYS A 42 -27.93 17.05 -30.52
CA CYS A 42 -26.60 16.97 -31.14
C CYS A 42 -26.40 15.71 -32.01
N GLN A 43 -27.44 14.90 -32.23
CA GLN A 43 -27.36 13.63 -32.97
C GLN A 43 -26.42 12.58 -32.32
N LEU A 44 -26.13 12.72 -31.03
CA LEU A 44 -25.41 11.72 -30.24
C LEU A 44 -26.40 10.86 -29.46
N LYS A 45 -26.05 9.58 -29.23
CA LYS A 45 -26.82 8.72 -28.33
C LYS A 45 -26.84 9.35 -26.93
N ALA A 46 -28.02 9.63 -26.41
CA ALA A 46 -28.20 10.23 -25.10
C ALA A 46 -27.83 9.22 -24.01
N CYS A 47 -27.18 9.64 -22.93
CA CYS A 47 -26.95 8.78 -21.77
C CYS A 47 -28.26 8.52 -21.05
N ARG A 48 -28.53 7.26 -20.68
CA ARG A 48 -29.65 6.87 -19.81
C ARG A 48 -29.17 6.75 -18.37
N TRP A 49 -29.78 7.52 -17.49
CA TRP A 49 -29.49 7.55 -16.07
C TRP A 49 -30.71 7.11 -15.27
N ILE A 50 -30.49 6.81 -13.98
CA ILE A 50 -31.54 6.60 -13.00
C ILE A 50 -31.56 7.83 -12.10
N SER A 51 -32.73 8.45 -11.94
CA SER A 51 -32.92 9.51 -10.95
C SER A 51 -32.97 8.89 -9.55
N TRP A 52 -32.22 9.47 -8.63
CA TRP A 52 -32.26 9.12 -7.21
C TRP A 52 -32.77 10.26 -6.33
N SER A 53 -33.32 11.32 -6.94
CA SER A 53 -33.93 12.42 -6.21
C SER A 53 -35.16 11.98 -5.43
N LYS A 54 -35.53 12.71 -4.37
CA LYS A 54 -36.73 12.44 -3.57
C LYS A 54 -38.02 12.41 -4.38
N LYS A 55 -38.12 13.23 -5.44
CA LYS A 55 -39.34 13.38 -6.25
C LYS A 55 -39.51 12.30 -7.31
N SER A 56 -38.43 11.62 -7.70
CA SER A 56 -38.50 10.59 -8.74
C SER A 56 -37.39 9.54 -8.55
N PRO A 57 -37.37 8.81 -7.41
CA PRO A 57 -36.39 7.76 -7.19
C PRO A 57 -36.63 6.57 -8.14
N GLY A 58 -35.55 5.98 -8.63
CA GLY A 58 -35.58 4.80 -9.50
C GLY A 58 -36.05 5.06 -10.95
N ARG A 59 -36.57 6.25 -11.28
CA ARG A 59 -37.09 6.55 -12.63
C ARG A 59 -35.95 6.84 -13.61
N ARG A 60 -35.98 6.20 -14.79
CA ARG A 60 -34.94 6.39 -15.80
C ARG A 60 -35.22 7.58 -16.71
N TYR A 61 -34.17 8.32 -17.06
CA TYR A 61 -34.24 9.43 -18.00
C TYR A 61 -33.05 9.42 -18.95
N CYS A 62 -33.22 9.97 -20.15
CA CYS A 62 -32.17 10.19 -21.10
C CYS A 62 -31.77 11.67 -21.09
N ARG A 63 -30.46 11.97 -21.07
CA ARG A 63 -29.93 13.33 -21.24
C ARG A 63 -28.73 13.37 -22.19
N CYS A 64 -28.47 14.53 -22.79
CA CYS A 64 -27.32 14.69 -23.66
C CYS A 64 -25.99 14.47 -22.90
N GLN A 65 -25.03 13.81 -23.53
CA GLN A 65 -23.68 13.62 -22.98
C GLN A 65 -22.97 14.96 -22.72
N ARG A 66 -23.28 15.99 -23.53
CA ARG A 66 -22.67 17.32 -23.45
C ARG A 66 -23.40 18.26 -22.48
N SER A 67 -24.52 17.82 -21.89
CA SER A 67 -25.26 18.65 -20.93
C SER A 67 -24.44 18.86 -19.66
N GLY A 68 -24.05 20.11 -19.37
CA GLY A 68 -23.27 20.49 -18.19
C GLY A 68 -21.76 20.68 -18.41
N PHE A 69 -21.27 20.73 -19.66
CA PHE A 69 -19.88 21.14 -19.93
C PHE A 69 -19.78 22.66 -19.93
N VAL A 70 -19.45 23.24 -18.78
CA VAL A 70 -19.52 24.69 -18.45
C VAL A 70 -18.59 25.59 -19.30
N GLN A 71 -17.78 25.07 -20.22
CA GLN A 71 -16.78 25.88 -20.92
C GLN A 71 -17.10 26.28 -22.36
N THR A 72 -18.05 25.68 -23.07
CA THR A 72 -18.39 26.11 -24.44
C THR A 72 -19.87 25.90 -24.74
N VAL A 73 -20.46 26.83 -25.49
CA VAL A 73 -21.89 27.05 -25.71
C VAL A 73 -22.57 25.90 -26.48
N ALA A 74 -22.69 24.73 -25.86
CA ALA A 74 -23.52 23.64 -26.32
C ALA A 74 -24.22 22.99 -25.12
N GLU A 75 -24.99 23.79 -24.37
CA GLU A 75 -25.94 23.29 -23.37
C GLU A 75 -27.12 22.59 -24.07
N CYS A 76 -26.84 21.42 -24.66
CA CYS A 76 -27.87 20.58 -25.23
C CYS A 76 -28.79 20.13 -24.10
N ALA A 77 -29.90 20.85 -23.92
CA ALA A 77 -30.91 20.64 -22.89
C ALA A 77 -31.83 19.44 -23.19
N TYR A 78 -31.38 18.49 -24.01
CA TYR A 78 -32.13 17.27 -24.27
C TYR A 78 -32.31 16.50 -22.96
N PHE A 79 -33.56 16.28 -22.59
CA PHE A 79 -34.00 15.53 -21.43
C PHE A 79 -35.33 14.85 -21.75
N VAL A 80 -35.46 13.57 -21.44
CA VAL A 80 -36.75 12.86 -21.57
C VAL A 80 -36.83 11.73 -20.55
N TRP A 81 -37.99 11.57 -19.90
CA TRP A 81 -38.28 10.40 -19.08
C TRP A 81 -38.42 9.15 -19.98
N VAL A 82 -37.83 8.04 -19.53
CA VAL A 82 -37.92 6.76 -20.23
C VAL A 82 -39.10 5.96 -19.70
N ASP A 83 -39.29 5.98 -18.40
CA ASP A 83 -40.36 5.27 -17.71
C ASP A 83 -41.56 6.19 -17.50
N ASP A 84 -42.76 5.60 -17.43
CA ASP A 84 -43.99 6.31 -17.09
C ASP A 84 -43.92 6.91 -15.68
N GLU A 85 -44.88 7.76 -15.36
CA GLU A 85 -44.97 8.33 -14.02
C GLU A 85 -45.29 7.21 -13.02
N PRO A 86 -44.41 6.99 -12.02
CA PRO A 86 -44.63 5.95 -11.03
C PRO A 86 -45.80 6.31 -10.11
N THR A 87 -46.40 5.29 -9.50
CA THR A 87 -47.42 5.49 -8.47
C THR A 87 -46.80 6.09 -7.20
N GLU A 88 -47.62 6.76 -6.38
CA GLU A 88 -47.19 7.30 -5.09
C GLU A 88 -46.56 6.23 -4.19
N TRP A 89 -47.20 5.05 -4.11
CA TRP A 89 -46.66 3.91 -3.37
C TRP A 89 -45.25 3.48 -3.84
N TYR A 90 -44.99 3.50 -5.15
CA TYR A 90 -43.67 3.16 -5.68
C TYR A 90 -42.63 4.22 -5.31
N LEU A 91 -43.00 5.50 -5.34
CA LEU A 91 -42.13 6.61 -4.94
C LEU A 91 -41.73 6.49 -3.46
N GLU A 92 -42.68 6.14 -2.59
CA GLU A 92 -42.45 5.89 -1.16
C GLU A 92 -41.52 4.70 -0.96
N LEU A 93 -41.88 3.52 -1.48
CA LEU A 93 -41.11 2.30 -1.26
C LEU A 93 -39.65 2.42 -1.74
N ILE A 94 -39.43 2.92 -2.97
CA ILE A 94 -38.05 3.07 -3.48
C ILE A 94 -37.33 4.21 -2.76
N GLY A 95 -38.04 5.25 -2.35
CA GLY A 95 -37.49 6.33 -1.52
C GLY A 95 -36.95 5.80 -0.19
N ASP A 96 -37.74 5.02 0.53
CA ASP A 96 -37.38 4.43 1.82
C ASP A 96 -36.18 3.49 1.68
N LEU A 97 -36.19 2.62 0.66
CA LEU A 97 -35.07 1.71 0.39
C LEU A 97 -33.78 2.46 0.04
N ARG A 98 -33.87 3.53 -0.75
CA ARG A 98 -32.71 4.38 -1.08
C ARG A 98 -32.13 5.00 0.19
N ASP A 99 -32.98 5.60 1.01
CA ASP A 99 -32.57 6.30 2.23
C ASP A 99 -31.94 5.32 3.22
N GLU A 100 -32.48 4.10 3.31
CA GLU A 100 -31.93 3.01 4.10
C GLU A 100 -30.56 2.54 3.59
N VAL A 101 -30.39 2.37 2.27
CA VAL A 101 -29.08 2.02 1.69
C VAL A 101 -28.03 3.10 1.97
N TRP A 102 -28.40 4.38 1.88
CA TRP A 102 -27.50 5.46 2.25
C TRP A 102 -27.19 5.48 3.74
N ARG A 103 -28.18 5.24 4.60
CA ARG A 103 -27.99 5.09 6.05
C ARG A 103 -27.00 3.96 6.36
N MET A 104 -27.17 2.80 5.75
CA MET A 104 -26.26 1.66 5.89
C MET A 104 -24.85 1.99 5.39
N ARG A 105 -24.70 2.61 4.21
CA ARG A 105 -23.40 3.03 3.69
C ARG A 105 -22.69 4.02 4.62
N LYS A 106 -23.43 4.98 5.17
CA LYS A 106 -22.92 5.92 6.16
C LYS A 106 -22.45 5.18 7.41
N GLN A 107 -23.22 4.22 7.92
CA GLN A 107 -22.82 3.38 9.05
C GLN A 107 -21.56 2.57 8.75
N VAL A 108 -21.45 1.95 7.57
CA VAL A 108 -20.24 1.20 7.18
C VAL A 108 -19.02 2.13 7.12
N MET A 109 -19.19 3.35 6.59
CA MET A 109 -18.12 4.36 6.55
C MET A 109 -17.72 4.86 7.94
N GLU A 110 -18.70 5.10 8.83
CA GLU A 110 -18.48 5.57 10.21
C GLU A 110 -17.96 4.46 11.13
N GLN A 111 -18.35 3.20 10.91
CA GLN A 111 -17.89 2.03 11.67
C GLN A 111 -16.49 1.59 11.26
N GLY A 112 -15.94 2.06 10.14
CA GLY A 112 -14.51 2.03 9.87
C GLY A 112 -13.84 0.64 9.93
N VAL A 113 -14.59 -0.45 9.77
CA VAL A 113 -14.01 -1.78 9.58
C VAL A 113 -13.96 -2.02 8.08
N ASP A 114 -12.98 -1.40 7.43
CA ASP A 114 -12.48 -1.93 6.18
C ASP A 114 -11.95 -3.34 6.49
N VAL A 115 -12.50 -4.37 5.88
CA VAL A 115 -12.02 -5.75 6.03
C VAL A 115 -10.52 -5.82 5.69
N GLY A 116 -10.04 -4.93 4.82
CA GLY A 116 -8.62 -4.75 4.56
C GLY A 116 -7.82 -4.19 5.74
N TYR A 117 -8.40 -3.33 6.57
CA TYR A 117 -7.72 -2.73 7.73
C TYR A 117 -7.52 -3.74 8.87
N VAL A 118 -8.52 -4.59 9.16
CA VAL A 118 -8.39 -5.63 10.20
C VAL A 118 -7.36 -6.68 9.78
N SER A 119 -7.40 -7.13 8.52
CA SER A 119 -6.41 -8.06 7.98
C SER A 119 -5.00 -7.46 7.96
N ALA A 120 -4.87 -6.17 7.60
CA ALA A 120 -3.59 -5.46 7.67
C ALA A 120 -3.07 -5.34 9.11
N MET A 121 -3.95 -5.09 10.09
CA MET A 121 -3.55 -4.98 11.50
C MET A 121 -3.07 -6.32 12.07
N GLU A 122 -3.75 -7.42 11.76
CA GLU A 122 -3.29 -8.78 12.12
C GLU A 122 -1.94 -9.11 11.49
N HIS A 123 -1.76 -8.77 10.21
CA HIS A 123 -0.49 -8.99 9.50
C HIS A 123 0.64 -8.13 10.09
N VAL A 124 0.37 -6.87 10.45
CA VAL A 124 1.33 -6.00 11.13
C VAL A 124 1.72 -6.58 12.50
N GLN A 125 0.76 -7.10 13.27
CA GLN A 125 1.04 -7.71 14.57
C GLN A 125 1.89 -8.99 14.43
N GLN A 126 1.65 -9.81 13.40
CA GLN A 126 2.49 -10.96 13.09
C GLN A 126 3.90 -10.54 12.68
N LEU A 127 4.03 -9.54 11.82
CA LEU A 127 5.33 -9.00 11.41
C LEU A 127 6.13 -8.46 12.59
N GLN A 128 5.48 -7.78 13.55
CA GLN A 128 6.13 -7.30 14.76
C GLN A 128 6.71 -8.45 15.59
N LYS A 129 5.94 -9.53 15.80
CA LYS A 129 6.41 -10.73 16.54
C LYS A 129 7.58 -11.40 15.84
N VAL A 130 7.52 -11.54 14.52
CA VAL A 130 8.61 -12.14 13.73
C VAL A 130 9.85 -11.25 13.79
N ASN A 131 9.69 -9.94 13.71
CA ASN A 131 10.81 -9.00 13.77
C ASN A 131 11.51 -9.04 15.15
N GLU A 132 10.73 -9.09 16.23
CA GLU A 132 11.25 -9.23 17.59
C GLU A 132 11.99 -10.57 17.79
N PHE A 133 11.44 -11.68 17.25
CA PHE A 133 12.12 -12.97 17.27
C PHE A 133 13.46 -12.94 16.50
N LEU A 134 13.47 -12.37 15.29
CA LEU A 134 14.68 -12.27 14.48
C LEU A 134 15.75 -11.39 15.14
N GLN A 135 15.35 -10.30 15.80
CA GLN A 135 16.27 -9.46 16.57
C GLN A 135 16.92 -10.25 17.72
N ASN A 136 16.13 -11.05 18.44
CA ASN A 136 16.66 -11.89 19.53
C ASN A 136 17.62 -12.97 19.01
N GLU A 137 17.31 -13.63 17.90
CA GLU A 137 18.22 -14.59 17.25
C GLU A 137 19.51 -13.92 16.75
N LEU A 138 19.43 -12.72 16.17
CA LEU A 138 20.60 -11.96 15.74
C LEU A 138 21.51 -11.62 16.93
N MET A 139 20.94 -11.12 18.03
CA MET A 139 21.69 -10.80 19.25
C MET A 139 22.40 -12.03 19.83
N LYS A 140 21.72 -13.19 19.82
CA LYS A 140 22.31 -14.45 20.27
C LYS A 140 23.48 -14.87 19.38
N LYS A 141 23.29 -14.86 18.06
CA LYS A 141 24.34 -15.21 17.10
C LYS A 141 25.53 -14.28 17.16
N GLU A 142 25.32 -12.98 17.40
CA GLU A 142 26.39 -12.01 17.57
C GLU A 142 27.22 -12.31 18.82
N SER A 143 26.58 -12.67 19.94
CA SER A 143 27.28 -13.07 21.15
C SER A 143 28.08 -14.38 20.97
N GLU A 144 27.51 -15.37 20.27
CA GLU A 144 28.17 -16.63 19.94
C GLU A 144 29.39 -16.40 19.04
N LEU A 145 29.24 -15.55 18.01
CA LEU A 145 30.30 -15.21 17.09
C LEU A 145 31.44 -14.47 17.82
N LYS A 146 31.10 -13.51 18.69
CA LYS A 146 32.07 -12.77 19.51
C LYS A 146 32.87 -13.70 20.44
N ALA A 147 32.20 -14.69 21.04
CA ALA A 147 32.87 -15.70 21.87
C ALA A 147 33.83 -16.58 21.04
N LYS A 148 33.40 -17.02 19.85
CA LYS A 148 34.25 -17.82 18.94
C LYS A 148 35.46 -17.02 18.44
N VAL A 149 35.28 -15.76 18.09
CA VAL A 149 36.40 -14.87 17.70
C VAL A 149 37.41 -14.74 18.82
N LYS A 150 36.96 -14.52 20.06
CA LYS A 150 37.86 -14.45 21.22
C LYS A 150 38.60 -15.78 21.45
N ALA A 151 37.92 -16.91 21.30
CA ALA A 151 38.53 -18.24 21.43
C ALA A 151 39.60 -18.49 20.36
N LEU A 152 39.35 -18.08 19.11
CA LEU A 152 40.34 -18.15 18.03
C LEU A 152 41.55 -17.26 18.32
N GLN A 153 41.34 -16.02 18.76
CA GLN A 153 42.43 -15.13 19.14
C GLN A 153 43.31 -15.68 20.27
N MET A 154 42.74 -16.41 21.24
CA MET A 154 43.53 -17.09 22.28
C MET A 154 44.36 -18.23 21.68
N LYS A 155 43.78 -19.04 20.80
CA LYS A 155 44.52 -20.12 20.11
C LYS A 155 45.64 -19.59 19.23
N ASP A 156 45.43 -18.49 18.53
CA ASP A 156 46.49 -17.86 17.71
C ASP A 156 47.66 -17.41 18.58
N LYS A 157 47.38 -16.82 19.76
CA LYS A 157 48.43 -16.47 20.74
C LYS A 157 49.18 -17.69 21.25
N GLU A 158 48.48 -18.77 21.60
CA GLU A 158 49.11 -20.03 22.05
C GLU A 158 50.01 -20.64 20.97
N ILE A 159 49.57 -20.62 19.71
CA ILE A 159 50.36 -21.09 18.57
C ILE A 159 51.62 -20.24 18.39
N GLU A 160 51.51 -18.91 18.44
CA GLU A 160 52.66 -18.00 18.32
C GLU A 160 53.66 -18.18 19.48
N GLU A 161 53.19 -18.30 20.72
CA GLU A 161 54.04 -18.63 21.85
C GLU A 161 54.72 -19.99 21.71
N GLY A 162 53.98 -20.99 21.23
CA GLY A 162 54.51 -22.34 20.97
C GLY A 162 55.61 -22.34 19.90
N LYS A 163 55.42 -21.60 18.81
CA LYS A 163 56.44 -21.41 17.76
C LYS A 163 57.70 -20.74 18.31
N SER A 164 57.53 -19.68 19.12
CA SER A 164 58.64 -18.95 19.74
C SER A 164 59.47 -19.86 20.67
N LYS A 165 58.81 -20.62 21.55
CA LYS A 165 59.48 -21.58 22.45
C LYS A 165 60.23 -22.68 21.69
N LYS A 166 59.63 -23.20 20.62
CA LYS A 166 60.27 -24.23 19.77
C LYS A 166 61.50 -23.68 19.05
N CYS A 167 61.42 -22.47 18.48
CA CYS A 167 62.54 -21.80 17.83
C CYS A 167 63.72 -21.61 18.79
N SER A 168 63.44 -21.13 20.01
CA SER A 168 64.47 -20.95 21.04
C SER A 168 65.11 -22.28 21.49
N THR A 169 64.30 -23.33 21.66
CA THR A 169 64.81 -24.66 22.06
C THR A 169 65.68 -25.30 20.97
N GLU A 170 65.27 -25.21 19.71
CA GLU A 170 66.07 -25.67 18.57
C GLU A 170 67.38 -24.88 18.46
N TYR A 171 67.34 -23.56 18.66
CA TYR A 171 68.53 -22.71 18.71
C TYR A 171 69.50 -23.14 19.83
N PHE A 172 69.01 -23.37 21.05
CA PHE A 172 69.83 -23.85 22.17
C PHE A 172 70.43 -25.23 21.91
N ARG A 173 69.68 -26.17 21.30
CA ARG A 173 70.20 -27.50 20.92
C ARG A 173 71.35 -27.38 19.93
N LEU A 174 71.19 -26.59 18.87
CA LEU A 174 72.23 -26.35 17.86
C LEU A 174 73.48 -25.74 18.49
N LEU A 175 73.31 -24.75 19.38
CA LEU A 175 74.40 -24.12 20.11
C LEU A 175 75.16 -25.13 20.98
N CYS A 176 74.46 -25.97 21.74
CA CYS A 176 75.06 -27.02 22.55
C CYS A 176 75.86 -28.03 21.71
N LEU A 177 75.30 -28.49 20.58
CA LEU A 177 76.00 -29.41 19.68
C LEU A 177 77.27 -28.77 19.08
N PHE A 178 77.21 -27.49 18.73
CA PHE A 178 78.37 -26.75 18.23
C PHE A 178 79.48 -26.63 19.30
N PHE A 179 79.13 -26.28 20.53
CA PHE A 179 80.09 -26.22 21.64
C PHE A 179 80.71 -27.59 21.94
N MET A 180 79.89 -28.65 22.00
CA MET A 180 80.39 -30.01 22.19
C MET A 180 81.32 -30.43 21.04
N GLY A 181 80.98 -30.07 19.79
CA GLY A 181 81.84 -30.30 18.62
C GLY A 181 83.18 -29.56 18.71
N MET A 182 83.19 -28.30 19.15
CA MET A 182 84.43 -27.56 19.40
C MET A 182 85.30 -28.19 20.49
N VAL A 183 84.70 -28.60 21.60
CA VAL A 183 85.43 -29.27 22.70
C VAL A 183 86.05 -30.58 22.19
N VAL A 184 85.28 -31.39 21.45
CA VAL A 184 85.80 -32.62 20.83
C VAL A 184 86.93 -32.31 19.85
N ALA A 185 86.77 -31.32 18.97
CA ALA A 185 87.81 -30.93 18.03
C ALA A 185 89.08 -30.42 18.74
N MET A 186 88.96 -29.65 19.83
CA MET A 186 90.11 -29.23 20.64
C MET A 186 90.80 -30.41 21.32
N VAL A 187 90.05 -31.39 21.84
CA VAL A 187 90.61 -32.61 22.45
C VAL A 187 91.29 -33.51 21.41
N CYS A 188 90.73 -33.60 20.19
CA CYS A 188 91.30 -34.38 19.09
C CYS A 188 92.53 -33.69 18.45
N ASN A 189 92.50 -32.35 18.29
CA ASN A 189 93.62 -31.58 17.75
C ASN A 189 94.72 -31.32 18.78
N GLY A 190 94.41 -31.39 20.08
CA GLY A 190 95.39 -31.35 21.19
C GLY A 190 96.17 -32.65 21.39
N LYS A 191 96.06 -33.60 20.46
CA LYS A 191 96.77 -34.89 20.45
C LYS A 191 97.47 -35.16 19.11
N ILE A 192 98.10 -34.15 18.51
CA ILE A 192 99.30 -34.34 17.67
C ILE A 192 100.27 -33.21 18.04
N GLY A 193 101.32 -33.56 18.79
CA GLY A 193 102.36 -32.66 19.29
C GLY A 193 103.05 -33.27 20.48
#